data_AF-A0A2B7X6P2-F1
#
_entry.id   AF-A0A2B7X6P2-F1
#
_cell.length_a   1.000
_cell.length_b   1.000
_cell.length_c   1.000
_cell.angle_alpha   90.00
_cell.angle_beta   90.00
_cell.angle_gamma   90.00
#
_symmetry.space_group_name_H-M   'P 1'
#
loop_
_entity.id
_entity.type
_entity.pdbx_description
1 polymer ?
#
loop_
_entity_poly.entity_id
_entity_poly.type
_entity_poly.pdbx_seq_one_letter_code
_entity_poly.pdbx_strand_id
1 'polypeptide(L)'
;MTAFTDFDAGHRDLVTVTKFNFYGNRILTASSDHRIKVWDQKDAGWQLIDTWRAHDAEIRDAAWNGPFTGQHIGSVGEDMKFKIWQEDVTQPPNSGRRFRNIFRLTSPVRTPYVSLDFRNIDLESYLALITRDGLLTVLEPVSPDSLAEWQQLDQFRVCAEPSRGEETSFKVQFHHDPMDYTQIVLPGWDSKCLSLVVAAMDTVKVYRTDANRRFYHAIELGGHNGLVRDISWANGSVRGFDLIASGSKDGVVRVFEVYTTLSSAASNTANGASNRPTSTSSHSSAGRASTQSGIGTALANRSPATLLNRQGGGDTHFKHTYKEVASINSKHLDVWQVEFSQAGDCLLSSGDDGTVRFWKRAINGKWLEFAETDND
;
A
#
# COMPACT_ATOMS: atom_id res chain seq x y z
N MET A 1 -6.63 34.56 -12.96
CA MET A 1 -6.02 33.22 -13.07
C MET A 1 -4.56 33.40 -12.72
N THR A 2 -4.15 32.96 -11.54
CA THR A 2 -2.71 32.76 -11.27
C THR A 2 -2.25 31.68 -12.23
N ALA A 3 -1.35 32.03 -13.15
CA ALA A 3 -0.72 31.08 -14.03
C ALA A 3 0.03 30.05 -13.17
N PHE A 4 0.02 28.79 -13.58
CA PHE A 4 0.94 27.80 -13.01
C PHE A 4 2.37 28.31 -13.25
N THR A 5 3.22 28.17 -12.23
CA THR A 5 4.62 28.58 -12.31
C THR A 5 5.46 27.36 -12.08
N ASP A 6 6.28 27.04 -13.08
CA ASP A 6 7.24 25.96 -12.97
C ASP A 6 8.35 26.37 -12.01
N PHE A 7 8.90 25.39 -11.29
CA PHE A 7 10.07 25.59 -10.45
C PHE A 7 11.04 24.43 -10.60
N ASP A 8 12.33 24.73 -10.56
CA ASP A 8 13.38 23.73 -10.60
C ASP A 8 13.47 23.01 -9.25
N ALA A 9 13.29 21.69 -9.25
CA ALA A 9 13.49 20.87 -8.07
C ALA A 9 14.98 20.86 -7.62
N GLY A 10 15.91 21.20 -8.50
CA GLY A 10 17.34 21.31 -8.21
C GLY A 10 17.98 19.98 -7.79
N HIS A 11 17.39 18.85 -8.21
CA HIS A 11 18.02 17.53 -8.14
C HIS A 11 19.10 17.42 -9.22
N ARG A 12 20.11 16.58 -8.97
CA ARG A 12 21.26 16.43 -9.90
C ARG A 12 21.13 15.24 -10.84
N ASP A 13 20.03 14.52 -10.73
CA ASP A 13 19.71 13.31 -11.48
C ASP A 13 18.18 13.17 -11.57
N LEU A 14 17.70 12.12 -12.23
CA LEU A 14 16.28 11.84 -12.43
C LEU A 14 15.50 11.94 -11.12
N VAL A 15 14.42 12.71 -11.13
CA VAL A 15 13.44 12.74 -10.04
C VAL A 15 12.55 11.51 -10.18
N THR A 16 12.61 10.63 -9.18
CA THR A 16 11.90 9.34 -9.18
C THR A 16 10.59 9.40 -8.38
N VAL A 17 10.44 10.40 -7.50
CA VAL A 17 9.28 10.57 -6.64
C VAL A 17 8.86 12.03 -6.60
N THR A 18 7.57 12.27 -6.76
CA THR A 18 6.90 13.57 -6.49
C THR A 18 5.56 13.28 -5.80
N LYS A 19 5.42 13.67 -4.53
CA LYS A 19 4.20 13.41 -3.74
C LYS A 19 3.78 14.62 -2.93
N PHE A 20 2.49 14.95 -2.99
CA PHE A 20 1.89 15.89 -2.06
C PHE A 20 1.73 15.25 -0.67
N ASN A 21 1.79 16.08 0.38
CA ASN A 21 1.27 15.67 1.68
C ASN A 21 -0.26 15.65 1.66
N PHE A 22 -0.87 15.14 2.72
CA PHE A 22 -2.34 15.06 2.85
C PHE A 22 -3.06 16.39 2.64
N TYR A 23 -2.44 17.51 3.01
CA TYR A 23 -3.04 18.84 2.93
C TYR A 23 -2.82 19.55 1.58
N GLY A 24 -2.03 18.96 0.68
CA GLY A 24 -1.69 19.56 -0.62
C GLY A 24 -0.79 20.79 -0.55
N ASN A 25 -0.28 21.16 0.63
CA ASN A 25 0.54 22.36 0.84
C ASN A 25 2.04 22.07 0.94
N ARG A 26 2.43 20.80 0.87
CA ARG A 26 3.84 20.38 0.83
C ARG A 26 4.09 19.38 -0.28
N ILE A 27 5.26 19.49 -0.90
CA ILE A 27 5.75 18.53 -1.90
C ILE A 27 6.96 17.80 -1.33
N LEU A 28 6.98 16.49 -1.51
CA LEU A 28 8.11 15.60 -1.32
C LEU A 28 8.67 15.24 -2.69
N THR A 29 9.96 15.50 -2.92
CA THR A 29 10.67 15.00 -4.10
C THR A 29 11.85 14.12 -3.69
N ALA A 30 12.10 13.06 -4.45
CA ALA A 30 13.27 12.20 -4.28
C ALA A 30 13.86 11.81 -5.64
N SER A 31 15.14 11.43 -5.66
CA SER A 31 15.89 11.29 -6.90
C SER A 31 16.96 10.19 -6.84
N SER A 32 17.39 9.78 -8.04
CA SER A 32 18.61 9.02 -8.27
C SER A 32 19.89 9.73 -7.79
N ASP A 33 19.84 11.01 -7.42
CA ASP A 33 20.95 11.72 -6.74
C ASP A 33 21.11 11.36 -5.24
N HIS A 34 20.30 10.42 -4.77
CA HIS A 34 20.22 9.89 -3.40
C HIS A 34 19.70 10.89 -2.36
N ARG A 35 19.11 12.01 -2.79
CA ARG A 35 18.58 13.05 -1.92
C ARG A 35 17.06 13.08 -1.91
N ILE A 36 16.55 13.53 -0.78
CA ILE A 36 15.15 13.94 -0.62
C ILE A 36 15.14 15.46 -0.47
N LYS A 37 14.08 16.08 -1.00
CA LYS A 37 13.76 17.49 -0.77
C LYS A 37 12.31 17.62 -0.34
N VAL A 38 12.06 18.58 0.54
CA VAL A 38 10.71 18.96 0.98
C VAL A 38 10.48 20.42 0.67
N TRP A 39 9.30 20.74 0.16
CA TRP A 39 8.91 22.07 -0.27
C TRP A 39 7.59 22.48 0.38
N ASP A 40 7.48 23.73 0.81
CA ASP A 40 6.24 24.31 1.33
C ASP A 40 5.66 25.29 0.33
N GLN A 41 4.33 25.26 0.17
CA GLN A 41 3.61 26.29 -0.56
C GLN A 41 3.48 27.54 0.30
N LYS A 42 3.95 28.69 -0.22
CA LYS A 42 3.73 30.01 0.37
C LYS A 42 3.16 30.97 -0.69
N ASP A 43 2.79 32.19 -0.27
CA ASP A 43 2.21 33.21 -1.15
C ASP A 43 3.06 33.50 -2.40
N ALA A 44 4.38 33.34 -2.30
CA ALA A 44 5.34 33.57 -3.38
C ALA A 44 5.71 32.30 -4.19
N GLY A 45 5.00 31.18 -3.99
CA GLY A 45 5.26 29.90 -4.66
C GLY A 45 5.87 28.83 -3.75
N TRP A 46 6.41 27.78 -4.37
CA TRP A 46 7.05 26.65 -3.68
C TRP A 46 8.42 27.04 -3.13
N GLN A 47 8.65 26.80 -1.84
CA GLN A 47 9.91 27.11 -1.17
C GLN A 47 10.57 25.86 -0.59
N LEU A 48 11.85 25.67 -0.89
CA LEU A 48 12.63 24.56 -0.34
C LEU A 48 12.77 24.70 1.18
N ILE A 49 12.29 23.69 1.90
CA ILE A 49 12.37 23.58 3.36
C ILE A 49 13.66 22.89 3.78
N ASP A 50 14.00 21.76 3.15
CA ASP A 50 15.28 21.13 3.39
C ASP A 50 15.68 20.18 2.26
N THR A 51 16.98 19.87 2.19
CA THR A 51 17.54 18.83 1.34
C THR A 51 18.59 18.03 2.08
N TRP A 52 18.48 16.71 2.06
CA TRP A 52 19.44 15.83 2.73
C TRP A 52 19.70 14.56 1.92
N ARG A 53 20.86 13.94 2.14
CA ARG A 53 21.18 12.62 1.57
C ARG A 53 20.44 11.56 2.37
N ALA A 54 19.46 10.92 1.76
CA ALA A 54 18.60 9.95 2.44
C ALA A 54 19.15 8.52 2.33
N HIS A 55 19.65 8.14 1.15
CA HIS A 55 20.12 6.79 0.83
C HIS A 55 21.57 6.80 0.30
N ASP A 56 22.17 5.62 0.24
CA ASP A 56 23.51 5.43 -0.33
C ASP A 56 23.48 5.07 -1.83
N ALA A 57 22.28 4.85 -2.37
CA ALA A 57 21.97 4.57 -3.77
C ALA A 57 20.65 5.27 -4.18
N GLU A 58 20.21 5.05 -5.41
CA GLU A 58 19.00 5.64 -5.98
C GLU A 58 17.77 5.41 -5.11
N ILE A 59 16.96 6.46 -4.95
CA ILE A 59 15.70 6.38 -4.21
C ILE A 59 14.62 5.90 -5.19
N ARG A 60 13.90 4.84 -4.81
CA ARG A 60 12.90 4.21 -5.67
C ARG A 60 11.48 4.66 -5.38
N ASP A 61 11.17 4.89 -4.09
CA ASP A 61 9.86 5.37 -3.65
C ASP A 61 10.00 6.13 -2.33
N ALA A 62 9.07 7.06 -2.08
CA ALA A 62 8.97 7.80 -0.84
C ALA A 62 7.53 8.30 -0.62
N ALA A 63 7.06 8.29 0.62
CA ALA A 63 5.71 8.72 0.96
C ALA A 63 5.65 9.43 2.31
N TRP A 64 4.66 10.31 2.46
CA TRP A 64 4.30 10.89 3.74
C TRP A 64 3.57 9.84 4.60
N ASN A 65 3.89 9.76 5.89
CA ASN A 65 2.95 9.17 6.84
C ASN A 65 1.83 10.18 7.08
N GLY A 66 0.59 9.72 7.17
CA GLY A 66 -0.59 10.58 7.18
C GLY A 66 -0.64 11.60 8.33
N PRO A 67 -1.66 12.47 8.32
CA PRO A 67 -1.62 13.74 9.04
C PRO A 67 -1.57 13.64 10.56
N PHE A 68 -1.95 12.50 11.15
CA PHE A 68 -2.28 12.40 12.58
C PHE A 68 -1.10 12.00 13.48
N THR A 69 0.00 11.52 12.92
CA THR A 69 1.17 11.08 13.71
C THR A 69 2.34 12.07 13.64
N GLY A 70 2.12 13.26 13.10
CA GLY A 70 3.16 14.27 12.85
C GLY A 70 3.81 14.11 11.47
N GLN A 71 4.75 15.01 11.17
CA GLN A 71 5.40 15.08 9.84
C GLN A 71 6.50 14.03 9.73
N HIS A 72 6.12 12.86 9.21
CA HIS A 72 7.04 11.76 8.95
C HIS A 72 7.06 11.40 7.47
N ILE A 73 8.23 11.01 6.99
CA ILE A 73 8.44 10.56 5.61
C ILE A 73 9.08 9.18 5.66
N GLY A 74 8.56 8.24 4.87
CA GLY A 74 9.20 6.97 4.57
C GLY A 74 9.92 7.03 3.22
N SER A 75 11.05 6.36 3.09
CA SER A 75 11.77 6.24 1.82
C SER A 75 12.42 4.86 1.66
N VAL A 76 12.47 4.38 0.42
CA VAL A 76 13.16 3.14 0.02
C VAL A 76 14.11 3.40 -1.13
N GLY A 77 15.20 2.65 -1.18
CA GLY A 77 16.19 2.79 -2.25
C GLY A 77 16.91 1.50 -2.61
N GLU A 78 17.72 1.61 -3.65
CA GLU A 78 18.58 0.54 -4.19
C GLU A 78 19.64 0.06 -3.18
N ASP A 79 19.86 0.81 -2.10
CA ASP A 79 20.72 0.43 -0.99
C ASP A 79 20.08 -0.60 -0.04
N MET A 80 18.94 -1.17 -0.44
CA MET A 80 18.18 -2.21 0.28
C MET A 80 17.65 -1.77 1.64
N LYS A 81 17.56 -0.46 1.88
CA LYS A 81 17.07 0.10 3.13
C LYS A 81 15.72 0.75 2.92
N PHE A 82 14.85 0.56 3.90
CA PHE A 82 13.75 1.46 4.21
C PHE A 82 14.17 2.38 5.37
N LYS A 83 13.73 3.64 5.34
CA LYS A 83 14.04 4.66 6.35
C LYS A 83 12.81 5.51 6.67
N ILE A 84 12.64 5.87 7.94
CA ILE A 84 11.68 6.89 8.39
C ILE A 84 12.42 8.13 8.86
N TRP A 85 11.91 9.28 8.44
CA TRP A 85 12.43 10.61 8.74
C TRP A 85 11.39 11.40 9.51
N GLN A 86 11.80 12.01 10.62
CA GLN A 86 10.96 12.90 11.42
C GLN A 86 11.43 14.34 11.23
N GLU A 87 10.50 15.26 10.98
CA GLU A 87 10.80 16.68 10.93
C GLU A 87 11.03 17.25 12.34
N ASP A 88 12.18 17.89 12.54
CA ASP A 88 12.49 18.73 13.69
C ASP A 88 12.33 20.20 13.29
N VAL A 89 11.18 20.79 13.62
CA VAL A 89 10.84 22.16 13.22
C VAL A 89 11.77 23.22 13.83
N THR A 90 12.54 22.86 14.86
CA THR A 90 13.51 23.75 15.50
C THR A 90 14.79 23.92 14.69
N GLN A 91 15.10 22.98 13.79
CA GLN A 91 16.22 23.14 12.86
C GLN A 91 15.89 24.19 11.81
N PRO A 92 16.82 25.10 11.47
CA PRO A 92 16.57 26.08 10.43
C PRO A 92 16.34 25.39 9.07
N PRO A 93 15.50 25.99 8.19
CA PRO A 93 15.36 25.53 6.81
C PRO A 93 16.72 25.45 6.09
N ASN A 94 16.85 24.52 5.15
CA ASN A 94 18.06 24.26 4.37
C ASN A 94 19.31 23.90 5.21
N SER A 95 19.13 23.42 6.43
CA SER A 95 20.23 22.96 7.29
C SER A 95 20.80 21.60 6.89
N GLY A 96 20.06 20.81 6.10
CA GLY A 96 20.31 19.40 5.81
C GLY A 96 20.14 18.48 7.02
N ARG A 97 19.57 19.00 8.12
CA ARG A 97 19.41 18.31 9.41
C ARG A 97 17.98 18.36 9.93
N ARG A 98 17.07 19.03 9.22
CA ARG A 98 15.68 19.22 9.66
C ARG A 98 14.91 17.91 9.67
N PHE A 99 15.27 16.95 8.82
CA PHE A 99 14.68 15.62 8.80
C PHE A 99 15.65 14.58 9.36
N ARG A 100 15.37 14.11 10.58
CA ARG A 100 16.21 13.13 11.27
C ARG A 100 15.73 11.72 11.00
N ASN A 101 16.64 10.81 10.65
CA ASN A 101 16.31 9.39 10.55
C ASN A 101 16.00 8.82 11.94
N ILE A 102 14.79 8.30 12.14
CA ILE A 102 14.34 7.73 13.42
C ILE A 102 14.17 6.22 13.38
N PHE A 103 14.01 5.64 12.20
CA PHE A 103 13.92 4.20 12.01
C PHE A 103 14.58 3.79 10.69
N ARG A 104 15.11 2.57 10.67
CA ARG A 104 15.70 1.94 9.49
C ARG A 104 15.42 0.44 9.52
N LEU A 105 15.00 -0.08 8.37
CA LEU A 105 14.87 -1.51 8.14
C LEU A 105 15.72 -1.89 6.93
N THR A 106 16.50 -2.96 7.04
CA THR A 106 17.23 -3.53 5.89
C THR A 106 16.41 -4.68 5.35
N SER A 107 16.34 -4.81 4.02
CA SER A 107 15.64 -5.90 3.37
C SER A 107 16.11 -7.26 3.92
N PRO A 108 15.18 -8.16 4.31
CA PRO A 108 15.55 -9.47 4.82
C PRO A 108 16.13 -10.38 3.73
N VAL A 109 15.89 -10.03 2.46
CA VAL A 109 16.48 -10.64 1.28
C VAL A 109 17.49 -9.66 0.66
N ARG A 110 18.47 -10.15 -0.10
CA ARG A 110 19.48 -9.29 -0.76
C ARG A 110 18.91 -8.62 -2.03
N THR A 111 17.73 -8.04 -1.89
CA THR A 111 16.93 -7.42 -2.96
C THR A 111 16.36 -6.11 -2.45
N PRO A 112 16.45 -5.00 -3.22
CA PRO A 112 16.00 -3.69 -2.76
C PRO A 112 14.48 -3.63 -2.62
N TYR A 113 14.02 -2.77 -1.73
CA TYR A 113 12.64 -2.32 -1.67
C TYR A 113 12.36 -1.39 -2.85
N VAL A 114 11.22 -1.55 -3.51
CA VAL A 114 10.87 -0.79 -4.73
C VAL A 114 9.59 0.03 -4.58
N SER A 115 8.75 -0.26 -3.60
CA SER A 115 7.57 0.53 -3.29
C SER A 115 7.20 0.45 -1.82
N LEU A 116 6.62 1.53 -1.30
CA LEU A 116 6.10 1.63 0.06
C LEU A 116 4.76 2.35 0.10
N ASP A 117 3.94 2.04 1.09
CA ASP A 117 2.76 2.84 1.40
C ASP A 117 2.48 2.85 2.90
N PHE A 118 1.97 3.97 3.41
CA PHE A 118 1.50 4.09 4.79
C PHE A 118 -0.02 4.00 4.83
N ARG A 119 -0.59 3.55 5.94
CA ARG A 119 -2.03 3.63 6.20
C ARG A 119 -2.27 4.05 7.63
N ASN A 120 -3.15 5.04 7.84
CA ASN A 120 -3.48 5.52 9.18
C ASN A 120 -4.93 5.26 9.57
N ILE A 121 -5.19 4.25 10.39
CA ILE A 121 -6.52 3.99 10.95
C ILE A 121 -6.54 4.63 12.34
N ASP A 122 -7.41 5.62 12.53
CA ASP A 122 -7.43 6.47 13.72
C ASP A 122 -6.05 7.10 13.98
N LEU A 123 -5.42 6.76 15.11
CA LEU A 123 -4.08 7.22 15.50
C LEU A 123 -2.98 6.19 15.19
N GLU A 124 -3.33 5.02 14.68
CA GLU A 124 -2.36 3.97 14.35
C GLU A 124 -1.79 4.17 12.96
N SER A 125 -0.52 3.78 12.78
CA SER A 125 0.13 3.74 11.47
C SER A 125 0.39 2.29 11.09
N TYR A 126 0.24 1.98 9.81
CA TYR A 126 0.63 0.72 9.22
C TYR A 126 1.53 1.02 8.02
N LEU A 127 2.46 0.12 7.72
CA LEU A 127 3.43 0.29 6.66
C LEU A 127 3.48 -0.98 5.82
N ALA A 128 3.37 -0.85 4.51
CA ALA A 128 3.64 -1.91 3.55
C ALA A 128 4.94 -1.61 2.79
N LEU A 129 5.78 -2.62 2.64
CA LEU A 129 7.01 -2.58 1.87
C LEU A 129 7.05 -3.78 0.92
N ILE A 130 7.39 -3.56 -0.34
CA ILE A 130 7.59 -4.64 -1.31
C ILE A 130 8.98 -4.57 -1.95
N THR A 131 9.64 -5.72 -2.01
CA THR A 131 10.96 -5.87 -2.64
C THR A 131 10.83 -6.13 -4.14
N ARG A 132 11.92 -5.92 -4.89
CA ARG A 132 11.99 -6.19 -6.33
C ARG A 132 11.74 -7.66 -6.70
N ASP A 133 11.83 -8.59 -5.76
CA ASP A 133 11.54 -10.02 -5.97
C ASP A 133 10.16 -10.43 -5.40
N GLY A 134 9.30 -9.46 -5.07
CA GLY A 134 7.91 -9.70 -4.69
C GLY A 134 7.71 -10.18 -3.25
N LEU A 135 8.64 -9.91 -2.33
CA LEU A 135 8.43 -10.15 -0.90
C LEU A 135 7.71 -8.93 -0.30
N LEU A 136 6.43 -9.09 0.03
CA LEU A 136 5.64 -8.09 0.73
C LEU A 136 5.82 -8.25 2.24
N THR A 137 6.12 -7.16 2.92
CA THR A 137 6.22 -7.07 4.39
C THR A 137 5.28 -5.97 4.87
N VAL A 138 4.42 -6.30 5.84
CA VAL A 138 3.52 -5.33 6.49
C VAL A 138 3.94 -5.19 7.95
N LEU A 139 4.09 -3.95 8.41
CA LEU A 139 4.54 -3.61 9.75
C LEU A 139 3.55 -2.69 10.45
N GLU A 140 3.59 -2.74 11.78
CA GLU A 140 2.94 -1.78 12.68
C GLU A 140 3.97 -1.28 13.71
N PRO A 141 3.83 -0.05 14.24
CA PRO A 141 4.64 0.44 15.33
C PRO A 141 4.52 -0.46 16.57
N VAL A 142 5.62 -0.61 17.31
CA VAL A 142 5.59 -1.31 18.61
C VAL A 142 4.74 -0.55 19.63
N SER A 143 4.70 0.79 19.53
CA SER A 143 3.80 1.64 20.29
C SER A 143 3.16 2.70 19.39
N PRO A 144 1.90 3.08 19.64
CA PRO A 144 1.19 4.08 18.81
C PRO A 144 1.82 5.48 18.91
N ASP A 145 2.54 5.77 19.99
CA ASP A 145 3.11 7.09 20.25
C ASP A 145 4.47 7.32 19.59
N SER A 146 5.09 6.28 19.01
CA SER A 146 6.44 6.36 18.47
C SER A 146 6.60 5.54 17.19
N LEU A 147 7.13 6.18 16.14
CA LEU A 147 7.48 5.52 14.88
C LEU A 147 8.97 5.12 14.81
N ALA A 148 9.66 5.11 15.95
CA ALA A 148 11.07 4.72 16.04
C ALA A 148 11.26 3.20 16.10
N GLU A 149 10.22 2.43 16.43
CA GLU A 149 10.27 0.97 16.55
C GLU A 149 9.05 0.35 15.87
N TRP A 150 9.28 -0.68 15.05
CA TRP A 150 8.24 -1.36 14.27
C TRP A 150 8.37 -2.87 14.42
N GLN A 151 7.23 -3.55 14.47
CA GLN A 151 7.14 -5.00 14.45
C GLN A 151 6.45 -5.48 13.17
N GLN A 152 6.82 -6.68 12.72
CA GLN A 152 6.22 -7.28 11.54
C GLN A 152 4.85 -7.86 11.87
N LEU A 153 3.82 -7.36 11.19
CA LEU A 153 2.46 -7.88 11.25
C LEU A 153 2.31 -9.10 10.32
N ASP A 154 2.80 -9.01 9.09
CA ASP A 154 2.82 -10.13 8.15
C ASP A 154 3.95 -10.04 7.12
N GLN A 155 4.31 -11.18 6.52
CA GLN A 155 5.27 -11.25 5.42
C GLN A 155 5.01 -12.48 4.55
N PHE A 156 5.00 -12.28 3.23
CA PHE A 156 4.78 -13.36 2.26
C PHE A 156 5.18 -12.91 0.84
N ARG A 157 5.42 -13.88 -0.05
CA ARG A 157 5.66 -13.60 -1.47
C ARG A 157 4.33 -13.46 -2.22
N VAL A 158 4.25 -12.44 -3.10
CA VAL A 158 3.04 -12.18 -3.92
C VAL A 158 3.04 -12.96 -5.23
N CYS A 159 4.20 -13.46 -5.67
CA CYS A 159 4.38 -14.32 -6.83
C CYS A 159 5.57 -15.27 -6.62
N ALA A 160 5.83 -16.14 -7.59
CA ALA A 160 7.09 -16.89 -7.62
C ALA A 160 8.29 -15.92 -7.75
N GLU A 161 9.44 -16.31 -7.24
CA GLU A 161 10.65 -15.48 -7.32
C GLU A 161 11.05 -15.29 -8.79
N PRO A 162 11.18 -14.03 -9.26
CA PRO A 162 11.59 -13.76 -10.64
C PRO A 162 12.98 -14.32 -10.95
N SER A 163 13.19 -14.68 -12.21
CA SER A 163 14.48 -15.17 -12.68
C SER A 163 15.55 -14.06 -12.63
N ARG A 164 16.81 -14.45 -12.45
CA ARG A 164 17.91 -13.48 -12.43
C ARG A 164 17.98 -12.71 -13.75
N GLY A 165 17.90 -11.38 -13.68
CA GLY A 165 17.96 -10.50 -14.85
C GLY A 165 16.62 -10.32 -15.57
N GLU A 166 15.55 -10.95 -15.08
CA GLU A 166 14.19 -10.68 -15.53
C GLU A 166 13.80 -9.24 -15.18
N GLU A 167 13.10 -8.57 -16.09
CA GLU A 167 12.52 -7.28 -15.78
C GLU A 167 11.33 -7.48 -14.84
N THR A 168 11.38 -6.81 -13.69
CA THR A 168 10.38 -6.97 -12.63
C THR A 168 9.61 -5.68 -12.41
N SER A 169 8.33 -5.79 -12.06
CA SER A 169 7.53 -4.64 -11.64
C SER A 169 6.70 -4.98 -10.41
N PHE A 170 6.86 -4.17 -9.36
CA PHE A 170 6.15 -4.32 -8.09
C PHE A 170 5.78 -2.95 -7.53
N LYS A 171 4.51 -2.81 -7.16
CA LYS A 171 3.94 -1.61 -6.53
C LYS A 171 2.96 -2.05 -5.45
N VAL A 172 2.92 -1.38 -4.30
CA VAL A 172 1.95 -1.66 -3.25
C VAL A 172 1.19 -0.39 -2.89
N GLN A 173 -0.10 -0.53 -2.59
CA GLN A 173 -0.91 0.55 -2.05
C GLN A 173 -1.95 -0.03 -1.08
N PHE A 174 -2.11 0.58 0.08
CA PHE A 174 -3.23 0.30 0.96
C PHE A 174 -4.55 0.84 0.41
N HIS A 175 -5.66 0.29 0.88
CA HIS A 175 -6.96 0.93 0.74
C HIS A 175 -7.06 2.09 1.74
N HIS A 176 -7.26 3.30 1.22
CA HIS A 176 -7.19 4.55 2.01
C HIS A 176 -8.55 5.10 2.45
N ASP A 177 -9.66 4.44 2.11
CA ASP A 177 -10.96 4.89 2.62
C ASP A 177 -10.99 4.80 4.15
N PRO A 178 -11.66 5.77 4.83
CA PRO A 178 -11.81 5.73 6.28
C PRO A 178 -12.47 4.45 6.80
N MET A 179 -13.33 3.82 6.00
CA MET A 179 -13.99 2.56 6.32
C MET A 179 -13.77 1.55 5.21
N ASP A 180 -13.14 0.42 5.55
CA ASP A 180 -12.91 -0.68 4.61
C ASP A 180 -14.24 -1.28 4.14
N TYR A 181 -14.32 -1.65 2.87
CA TYR A 181 -15.52 -2.24 2.30
C TYR A 181 -15.96 -3.54 3.01
N THR A 182 -15.05 -4.32 3.62
CA THR A 182 -15.45 -5.50 4.41
C THR A 182 -16.28 -5.14 5.64
N GLN A 183 -16.07 -3.97 6.26
CA GLN A 183 -16.86 -3.52 7.41
C GLN A 183 -18.27 -3.08 6.99
N ILE A 184 -18.41 -2.60 5.76
CA ILE A 184 -19.72 -2.27 5.16
C ILE A 184 -20.51 -3.57 4.93
N VAL A 185 -19.85 -4.60 4.41
CA VAL A 185 -20.47 -5.90 4.09
C VAL A 185 -20.78 -6.70 5.35
N LEU A 186 -19.92 -6.66 6.37
CA LEU A 186 -20.10 -7.34 7.65
C LEU A 186 -19.92 -6.36 8.83
N PRO A 187 -21.00 -5.68 9.27
CA PRO A 187 -20.94 -4.82 10.44
C PRO A 187 -20.45 -5.60 11.66
N GLY A 188 -19.43 -5.08 12.34
CA GLY A 188 -18.76 -5.74 13.47
C GLY A 188 -17.49 -6.53 13.09
N TRP A 189 -17.11 -6.57 11.81
CA TRP A 189 -15.76 -6.96 11.41
C TRP A 189 -14.70 -6.03 12.04
N ASP A 190 -13.46 -6.51 12.20
CA ASP A 190 -12.38 -5.77 12.87
C ASP A 190 -12.26 -4.35 12.29
N SER A 191 -12.41 -3.34 13.16
CA SER A 191 -12.35 -1.92 12.78
C SER A 191 -10.97 -1.54 12.22
N LYS A 192 -9.95 -2.37 12.51
CA LYS A 192 -8.57 -2.22 12.07
C LYS A 192 -8.18 -3.24 11.00
N CYS A 193 -9.16 -3.82 10.30
CA CYS A 193 -8.87 -4.64 9.14
C CYS A 193 -8.10 -3.82 8.09
N LEU A 194 -7.18 -4.47 7.39
CA LEU A 194 -6.38 -3.86 6.35
C LEU A 194 -6.68 -4.54 5.02
N SER A 195 -6.84 -3.73 3.99
CA SER A 195 -6.84 -4.16 2.60
C SER A 195 -5.72 -3.45 1.85
N LEU A 196 -5.08 -4.15 0.92
CA LEU A 196 -4.05 -3.60 0.06
C LEU A 196 -4.09 -4.23 -1.32
N VAL A 197 -3.62 -3.49 -2.31
CA VAL A 197 -3.46 -3.93 -3.69
C VAL A 197 -1.98 -3.95 -4.04
N VAL A 198 -1.59 -4.95 -4.83
CA VAL A 198 -0.21 -5.14 -5.28
C VAL A 198 -0.19 -5.36 -6.79
N ALA A 199 0.62 -4.58 -7.49
CA ALA A 199 1.09 -4.94 -8.82
C ALA A 199 2.17 -6.01 -8.63
N ALA A 200 1.93 -7.20 -9.16
CA ALA A 200 2.84 -8.33 -9.09
C ALA A 200 3.13 -8.81 -10.51
N MET A 201 4.22 -8.29 -11.09
CA MET A 201 4.60 -8.54 -12.48
C MET A 201 3.52 -8.09 -13.46
N ASP A 202 2.81 -9.01 -14.10
CA ASP A 202 1.74 -8.81 -15.09
C ASP A 202 0.34 -8.98 -14.50
N THR A 203 0.20 -9.01 -13.17
CA THR A 203 -1.10 -9.17 -12.50
C THR A 203 -1.27 -8.13 -11.40
N VAL A 204 -2.53 -7.83 -11.07
CA VAL A 204 -2.87 -7.04 -9.88
C VAL A 204 -3.55 -7.94 -8.86
N LYS A 205 -3.06 -7.98 -7.62
CA LYS A 205 -3.60 -8.84 -6.57
C LYS A 205 -4.13 -7.99 -5.42
N VAL A 206 -5.32 -8.33 -4.94
CA VAL A 206 -5.91 -7.72 -3.76
C VAL A 206 -5.75 -8.67 -2.58
N TYR A 207 -5.27 -8.12 -1.46
CA TYR A 207 -5.13 -8.83 -0.21
C TYR A 207 -5.95 -8.13 0.87
N ARG A 208 -6.53 -8.93 1.77
CA ARG A 208 -7.28 -8.42 2.93
C ARG A 208 -6.91 -9.21 4.17
N THR A 209 -7.09 -8.61 5.34
CA THR A 209 -6.87 -9.31 6.61
C THR A 209 -8.06 -10.17 7.01
N ASP A 210 -7.79 -11.36 7.51
CA ASP A 210 -8.75 -12.19 8.24
C ASP A 210 -8.96 -11.69 9.69
N ALA A 211 -9.76 -12.42 10.47
CA ALA A 211 -10.02 -12.10 11.88
C ALA A 211 -8.76 -12.15 12.78
N ASN A 212 -7.68 -12.80 12.32
CA ASN A 212 -6.40 -12.89 13.00
C ASN A 212 -5.39 -11.85 12.48
N ARG A 213 -5.83 -10.87 11.67
CA ARG A 213 -4.99 -9.86 11.01
C ARG A 213 -3.93 -10.45 10.08
N ARG A 214 -4.17 -11.64 9.54
CA ARG A 214 -3.31 -12.26 8.52
C ARG A 214 -3.86 -11.96 7.14
N PHE A 215 -3.00 -11.56 6.22
CA PHE A 215 -3.44 -11.24 4.86
C PHE A 215 -3.73 -12.49 4.05
N TYR A 216 -4.95 -12.67 3.58
CA TYR A 216 -5.26 -13.69 2.57
C TYR A 216 -5.30 -13.05 1.18
N HIS A 217 -4.99 -13.85 0.16
CA HIS A 217 -5.15 -13.43 -1.24
C HIS A 217 -6.65 -13.45 -1.57
N ALA A 218 -7.24 -12.26 -1.71
CA ALA A 218 -8.68 -12.08 -1.88
C ALA A 218 -9.10 -12.31 -3.33
N ILE A 219 -8.39 -11.69 -4.28
CA ILE A 219 -8.66 -11.84 -5.72
C ILE A 219 -7.46 -11.40 -6.57
N GLU A 220 -7.34 -12.01 -7.75
CA GLU A 220 -6.35 -11.66 -8.78
C GLU A 220 -7.08 -11.04 -9.98
N LEU A 221 -6.64 -9.86 -10.39
CA LEU A 221 -7.12 -9.10 -11.53
C LEU A 221 -6.07 -9.25 -12.66
N GLY A 222 -6.38 -10.10 -13.62
CA GLY A 222 -5.54 -10.34 -14.80
C GLY A 222 -6.02 -9.59 -16.05
N GLY A 223 -5.40 -9.91 -17.18
CA GLY A 223 -5.75 -9.35 -18.50
C GLY A 223 -4.69 -8.41 -19.07
N HIS A 224 -3.60 -8.17 -18.35
CA HIS A 224 -2.44 -7.39 -18.80
C HIS A 224 -1.55 -8.21 -19.72
N ASN A 225 -1.03 -7.59 -20.78
CA ASN A 225 -0.10 -8.22 -21.73
C ASN A 225 1.33 -7.68 -21.55
N GLY A 226 1.64 -7.20 -20.36
CA GLY A 226 2.90 -6.59 -19.99
C GLY A 226 2.94 -6.27 -18.50
N LEU A 227 4.13 -5.89 -18.01
CA LEU A 227 4.33 -5.54 -16.60
C LEU A 227 3.39 -4.41 -16.18
N VAL A 228 2.72 -4.57 -15.04
CA VAL A 228 1.95 -3.53 -14.39
C VAL A 228 2.92 -2.57 -13.70
N ARG A 229 3.04 -1.34 -14.18
CA ARG A 229 3.97 -0.34 -13.66
C ARG A 229 3.44 0.36 -12.42
N ASP A 230 2.15 0.64 -12.41
CA ASP A 230 1.52 1.39 -11.34
C ASP A 230 0.06 0.98 -11.12
N ILE A 231 -0.42 1.24 -9.90
CA ILE A 231 -1.78 0.93 -9.46
C ILE A 231 -2.33 2.09 -8.65
N SER A 232 -3.65 2.26 -8.70
CA SER A 232 -4.36 3.22 -7.87
C SER A 232 -5.67 2.63 -7.37
N TRP A 233 -5.83 2.50 -6.06
CA TRP A 233 -7.10 2.16 -5.42
C TRP A 233 -7.86 3.44 -5.07
N ALA A 234 -9.02 3.65 -5.70
CA ALA A 234 -9.83 4.84 -5.49
C ALA A 234 -10.57 4.81 -4.15
N ASN A 235 -10.60 5.95 -3.48
CA ASN A 235 -11.54 6.20 -2.38
C ASN A 235 -13.00 6.16 -2.87
N GLY A 236 -13.94 6.06 -1.94
CA GLY A 236 -15.39 6.07 -2.20
C GLY A 236 -16.02 4.69 -2.38
N SER A 237 -15.46 3.65 -1.76
CA SER A 237 -15.92 2.25 -1.86
C SER A 237 -17.33 2.03 -1.31
N VAL A 238 -17.82 3.01 -0.53
CA VAL A 238 -19.24 3.15 -0.12
C VAL A 238 -20.22 3.12 -1.30
N ARG A 239 -19.77 3.33 -2.54
CA ARG A 239 -20.56 3.14 -3.77
C ARG A 239 -20.98 1.69 -4.04
N GLY A 240 -20.52 0.73 -3.24
CA GLY A 240 -20.88 -0.68 -3.34
C GLY A 240 -19.83 -1.58 -3.98
N PHE A 241 -18.66 -1.04 -4.31
CA PHE A 241 -17.51 -1.78 -4.85
C PHE A 241 -16.23 -0.96 -4.71
N ASP A 242 -15.12 -1.67 -4.63
CA ASP A 242 -13.78 -1.09 -4.74
C ASP A 242 -13.48 -0.80 -6.22
N LEU A 243 -12.79 0.31 -6.47
CA LEU A 243 -12.41 0.72 -7.83
C LEU A 243 -10.89 0.79 -7.87
N ILE A 244 -10.28 0.00 -8.76
CA ILE A 244 -8.83 -0.13 -8.87
C ILE A 244 -8.43 0.13 -10.32
N ALA A 245 -7.44 1.00 -10.52
CA ALA A 245 -6.83 1.26 -11.80
C ALA A 245 -5.42 0.67 -11.83
N SER A 246 -4.97 0.32 -13.04
CA SER A 246 -3.60 -0.14 -13.28
C SER A 246 -3.10 0.41 -14.61
N GLY A 247 -1.85 0.87 -14.64
CA GLY A 247 -1.10 1.20 -15.83
C GLY A 247 -0.09 0.09 -16.16
N SER A 248 0.01 -0.30 -17.42
CA SER A 248 0.87 -1.40 -17.85
C SER A 248 1.78 -1.02 -19.02
N LYS A 249 2.85 -1.79 -19.17
CA LYS A 249 3.80 -1.80 -20.28
C LYS A 249 3.17 -2.15 -21.62
N ASP A 250 1.94 -2.65 -21.64
CA ASP A 250 1.19 -2.83 -22.88
C ASP A 250 0.51 -1.53 -23.39
N GLY A 251 0.74 -0.39 -22.74
CA GLY A 251 0.18 0.91 -23.12
C GLY A 251 -1.29 1.10 -22.71
N VAL A 252 -1.85 0.18 -21.92
CA VAL A 252 -3.27 0.19 -21.56
C VAL A 252 -3.45 0.53 -20.07
N VAL A 253 -4.35 1.47 -19.82
CA VAL A 253 -4.92 1.73 -18.49
C VAL A 253 -6.15 0.85 -18.32
N ARG A 254 -6.16 -0.02 -17.31
CA ARG A 254 -7.33 -0.84 -16.97
C ARG A 254 -7.97 -0.35 -15.68
N VAL A 255 -9.29 -0.39 -15.64
CA VAL A 255 -10.09 -0.06 -14.45
C VAL A 255 -10.99 -1.24 -14.10
N PHE A 256 -10.91 -1.67 -12.85
CA PHE A 256 -11.62 -2.82 -12.30
C PHE A 256 -12.56 -2.39 -11.19
N GLU A 257 -13.77 -2.92 -11.21
CA GLU A 257 -14.67 -2.93 -10.06
C GLU A 257 -14.49 -4.26 -9.32
N VAL A 258 -14.15 -4.20 -8.03
CA VAL A 258 -14.02 -5.38 -7.17
C VAL A 258 -15.16 -5.39 -6.17
N TYR A 259 -15.93 -6.47 -6.21
CA TYR A 259 -17.09 -6.71 -5.39
C TYR A 259 -16.75 -7.71 -4.29
N THR A 260 -17.21 -7.42 -3.07
CA THR A 260 -17.08 -8.31 -1.92
C THR A 260 -18.47 -8.61 -1.36
N THR A 261 -18.78 -9.88 -1.16
CA THR A 261 -20.04 -10.33 -0.57
C THR A 261 -19.75 -11.29 0.58
N LEU A 262 -20.72 -11.51 1.46
CA LEU A 262 -20.60 -12.58 2.45
C LEU A 262 -20.56 -13.93 1.75
N SER A 263 -19.63 -14.79 2.18
CA SER A 263 -19.62 -16.19 1.80
C SER A 263 -20.87 -16.85 2.39
N SER A 264 -21.66 -17.51 1.55
CA SER A 264 -22.84 -18.24 2.00
C SER A 264 -22.36 -19.47 2.79
N ALA A 265 -22.24 -19.35 4.11
CA ALA A 265 -22.23 -20.55 4.94
C ALA A 265 -23.51 -21.33 4.61
N ALA A 266 -23.35 -22.58 4.18
CA ALA A 266 -24.42 -23.44 3.69
C ALA A 266 -25.67 -23.31 4.56
N SER A 267 -26.78 -22.88 3.94
CA SER A 267 -28.11 -23.09 4.48
C SER A 267 -28.43 -24.58 4.42
N ASN A 268 -27.83 -25.37 5.33
CA ASN A 268 -28.35 -26.69 5.65
C ASN A 268 -29.39 -26.52 6.75
N THR A 269 -30.62 -26.33 6.32
CA THR A 269 -31.78 -26.82 7.05
C THR A 269 -31.68 -28.35 7.16
N ALA A 270 -31.54 -28.85 8.37
CA ALA A 270 -31.90 -30.23 8.69
C ALA A 270 -32.68 -30.26 9.99
N ASN A 271 -33.96 -30.63 9.85
CA ASN A 271 -34.88 -31.03 10.89
C ASN A 271 -34.22 -32.04 11.86
N GLY A 272 -34.47 -31.87 13.15
CA GLY A 272 -34.10 -32.84 14.18
C GLY A 272 -34.84 -32.57 15.48
N ALA A 273 -36.02 -33.17 15.60
CA ALA A 273 -36.80 -33.21 16.82
C ALA A 273 -36.03 -33.84 17.99
N SER A 274 -36.36 -33.37 19.20
CA SER A 274 -36.32 -34.06 20.49
C SER A 274 -35.27 -35.17 20.70
N ASN A 275 -34.30 -34.92 21.59
CA ASN A 275 -34.15 -35.74 22.80
C ASN A 275 -33.17 -35.12 23.81
N ARG A 276 -33.66 -34.87 25.02
CA ARG A 276 -32.85 -34.84 26.24
C ARG A 276 -32.14 -36.19 26.40
N PRO A 277 -30.93 -36.20 26.98
CA PRO A 277 -30.88 -36.78 28.32
C PRO A 277 -30.04 -35.99 29.31
N THR A 278 -30.29 -36.37 30.55
CA THR A 278 -29.86 -35.86 31.85
C THR A 278 -28.38 -36.04 32.17
N SER A 279 -27.93 -35.18 33.08
CA SER A 279 -26.67 -35.17 33.82
C SER A 279 -26.20 -36.51 34.38
N THR A 280 -24.88 -36.72 34.38
CA THR A 280 -24.16 -37.35 35.52
C THR A 280 -22.77 -36.73 35.66
N SER A 281 -22.42 -36.47 36.92
CA SER A 281 -21.16 -35.92 37.41
C SER A 281 -20.11 -37.01 37.61
N SER A 282 -18.82 -36.67 37.45
CA SER A 282 -17.75 -37.28 38.26
C SER A 282 -16.53 -36.36 38.34
N HIS A 283 -16.01 -36.20 39.56
CA HIS A 283 -14.81 -35.46 39.94
C HIS A 283 -13.54 -36.30 39.77
N SER A 284 -12.41 -35.65 39.45
CA SER A 284 -11.07 -35.92 40.00
C SER A 284 -10.12 -34.81 39.54
N SER A 285 -9.71 -33.88 40.42
CA SER A 285 -8.55 -33.90 41.34
C SER A 285 -7.32 -33.21 40.75
N ALA A 286 -6.88 -32.18 41.47
CA ALA A 286 -5.85 -31.22 41.10
C ALA A 286 -4.41 -31.78 41.13
N GLY A 287 -3.55 -31.23 40.26
CA GLY A 287 -2.10 -31.25 40.38
C GLY A 287 -1.56 -29.81 40.32
N ARG A 288 -0.97 -29.34 41.42
CA ARG A 288 -0.23 -28.07 41.53
C ARG A 288 1.19 -28.21 40.97
N ALA A 289 1.68 -27.21 40.24
CA ALA A 289 3.11 -26.90 40.09
C ALA A 289 3.24 -25.39 39.77
N SER A 290 3.50 -24.54 40.77
CA SER A 290 4.80 -23.95 41.13
C SER A 290 5.40 -23.01 40.08
N THR A 291 5.30 -21.72 40.38
CA THR A 291 6.01 -20.59 39.78
C THR A 291 7.52 -20.74 39.91
N GLN A 292 8.25 -20.62 38.79
CA GLN A 292 9.66 -20.23 38.81
C GLN A 292 10.01 -19.37 37.59
N SER A 293 10.61 -18.23 37.90
CA SER A 293 11.07 -17.16 37.03
C SER A 293 12.18 -17.62 36.08
N GLY A 294 12.15 -17.16 34.83
CA GLY A 294 13.22 -17.38 33.86
C GLY A 294 13.04 -16.51 32.62
N ILE A 295 13.82 -15.44 32.55
CA ILE A 295 13.99 -14.61 31.36
C ILE A 295 14.68 -15.47 30.30
N GLY A 296 14.00 -15.75 29.17
CA GLY A 296 14.64 -16.35 27.99
C GLY A 296 13.98 -17.62 27.44
N THR A 297 12.76 -17.52 26.90
CA THR A 297 12.17 -18.60 26.09
C THR A 297 11.05 -18.17 25.13
N ALA A 298 10.99 -16.89 24.72
CA ALA A 298 9.97 -16.39 23.80
C ALA A 298 10.41 -16.36 22.32
N LEU A 299 11.40 -17.17 21.91
CA LEU A 299 11.98 -17.12 20.56
C LEU A 299 12.14 -18.46 19.85
N ALA A 300 11.67 -19.57 20.41
CA ALA A 300 12.02 -20.90 19.90
C ALA A 300 10.91 -21.71 19.19
N ASN A 301 9.67 -21.19 19.05
CA ASN A 301 8.56 -22.02 18.54
C ASN A 301 7.63 -21.33 17.52
N ARG A 302 8.16 -20.45 16.66
CA ARG A 302 7.52 -20.17 15.36
C ARG A 302 8.32 -20.85 14.27
N SER A 303 7.93 -22.07 13.92
CA SER A 303 8.27 -22.66 12.63
C SER A 303 7.95 -21.63 11.54
N PRO A 304 8.84 -21.36 10.57
CA PRO A 304 8.53 -20.43 9.50
C PRO A 304 7.29 -20.96 8.78
N ALA A 305 6.17 -20.24 8.89
CA ALA A 305 5.05 -20.43 8.00
C ALA A 305 5.65 -20.36 6.59
N THR A 306 5.45 -21.41 5.81
CA THR A 306 5.97 -21.54 4.45
C THR A 306 5.76 -20.22 3.72
N LEU A 307 6.87 -19.59 3.27
CA LEU A 307 6.90 -18.36 2.46
C LEU A 307 6.25 -18.55 1.07
N LEU A 308 5.48 -19.61 0.90
CA LEU A 308 4.83 -20.02 -0.33
C LEU A 308 3.63 -19.12 -0.60
N ASN A 309 3.42 -18.89 -1.90
CA ASN A 309 2.30 -18.14 -2.47
C ASN A 309 0.98 -18.54 -1.79
N ARG A 310 0.31 -17.60 -1.10
CA ARG A 310 -0.96 -17.88 -0.41
C ARG A 310 -2.03 -18.17 -1.48
N GLN A 311 -2.33 -19.46 -1.72
CA GLN A 311 -3.45 -19.87 -2.56
C GLN A 311 -4.76 -19.33 -1.96
N GLY A 312 -5.70 -18.97 -2.84
CA GLY A 312 -6.93 -18.27 -2.48
C GLY A 312 -7.78 -19.02 -1.45
N GLY A 313 -8.24 -18.28 -0.44
CA GLY A 313 -9.49 -18.50 0.30
C GLY A 313 -9.68 -19.84 1.01
N GLY A 314 -8.84 -20.18 1.98
CA GLY A 314 -9.26 -21.07 3.06
C GLY A 314 -10.16 -20.29 4.04
N ASP A 315 -11.45 -20.63 4.06
CA ASP A 315 -12.47 -20.22 5.04
C ASP A 315 -12.53 -18.71 5.38
N THR A 316 -12.68 -17.88 4.35
CA THR A 316 -12.93 -16.45 4.54
C THR A 316 -14.44 -16.17 4.58
N HIS A 317 -14.89 -15.32 5.51
CA HIS A 317 -16.28 -14.83 5.57
C HIS A 317 -16.74 -14.08 4.30
N PHE A 318 -15.81 -13.81 3.40
CA PHE A 318 -16.01 -13.01 2.20
C PHE A 318 -15.75 -13.83 0.93
N LYS A 319 -16.55 -13.54 -0.10
CA LYS A 319 -16.34 -13.96 -1.47
C LYS A 319 -16.09 -12.71 -2.30
N HIS A 320 -15.08 -12.76 -3.16
CA HIS A 320 -14.69 -11.64 -4.02
C HIS A 320 -14.91 -11.99 -5.49
N THR A 321 -15.38 -11.02 -6.26
CA THR A 321 -15.49 -11.10 -7.73
C THR A 321 -15.07 -9.77 -8.33
N TYR A 322 -14.63 -9.73 -9.57
CA TYR A 322 -14.28 -8.48 -10.24
C TYR A 322 -14.91 -8.37 -11.62
N LYS A 323 -15.00 -7.13 -12.12
CA LYS A 323 -15.35 -6.79 -13.49
C LYS A 323 -14.35 -5.77 -14.01
N GLU A 324 -13.72 -6.05 -15.13
CA GLU A 324 -13.02 -5.01 -15.89
C GLU A 324 -14.06 -4.08 -16.54
N VAL A 325 -14.08 -2.82 -16.11
CA VAL A 325 -15.05 -1.81 -16.59
C VAL A 325 -14.46 -0.85 -17.60
N ALA A 326 -13.13 -0.79 -17.70
CA ALA A 326 -12.46 -0.04 -18.74
C ALA A 326 -11.14 -0.71 -19.14
N SER A 327 -10.89 -0.70 -20.44
CA SER A 327 -9.61 -1.00 -21.07
C SER A 327 -9.31 0.15 -22.01
N ILE A 328 -8.52 1.10 -21.52
CA ILE A 328 -8.28 2.38 -22.16
C ILE A 328 -6.91 2.30 -22.83
N ASN A 329 -6.89 2.34 -24.16
CA ASN A 329 -5.64 2.59 -24.86
C ASN A 329 -5.22 4.02 -24.55
N SER A 330 -4.21 4.15 -23.72
CA SER A 330 -3.76 5.44 -23.20
C SER A 330 -2.94 6.24 -24.21
N LYS A 331 -2.60 5.63 -25.36
CA LYS A 331 -1.64 6.11 -26.38
C LYS A 331 -0.18 6.16 -25.91
N HIS A 332 0.11 5.92 -24.63
CA HIS A 332 1.46 5.67 -24.15
C HIS A 332 1.97 4.30 -24.66
N LEU A 333 3.27 4.11 -24.86
CA LEU A 333 3.83 2.76 -25.04
C LEU A 333 3.93 2.06 -23.68
N ASP A 334 4.34 2.78 -22.64
CA ASP A 334 4.42 2.30 -21.26
C ASP A 334 3.69 3.28 -20.34
N VAL A 335 2.66 2.81 -19.62
CA VAL A 335 1.91 3.65 -18.67
C VAL A 335 2.63 3.61 -17.33
N TRP A 336 3.45 4.62 -17.04
CA TRP A 336 4.32 4.67 -15.86
C TRP A 336 3.60 5.04 -14.56
N GLN A 337 2.53 5.84 -14.62
CA GLN A 337 1.77 6.24 -13.44
C GLN A 337 0.27 6.26 -13.73
N VAL A 338 -0.52 5.84 -12.75
CA VAL A 338 -1.98 6.04 -12.74
C VAL A 338 -2.42 6.52 -11.37
N GLU A 339 -3.31 7.51 -11.32
CA GLU A 339 -3.74 8.07 -10.03
C GLU A 339 -5.20 8.56 -10.08
N PHE A 340 -6.04 8.00 -9.20
CA PHE A 340 -7.40 8.50 -9.02
C PHE A 340 -7.39 9.85 -8.30
N SER A 341 -8.39 10.68 -8.61
CA SER A 341 -8.74 11.82 -7.77
C SER A 341 -9.11 11.36 -6.35
N GLN A 342 -9.00 12.26 -5.38
CA GLN A 342 -9.40 11.98 -3.99
C GLN A 342 -10.87 11.52 -3.86
N ALA A 343 -11.73 11.93 -4.79
CA ALA A 343 -13.15 11.53 -4.85
C ALA A 343 -13.38 10.22 -5.64
N GLY A 344 -12.37 9.69 -6.32
CA GLY A 344 -12.44 8.46 -7.13
C GLY A 344 -13.27 8.59 -8.41
N ASP A 345 -13.52 9.81 -8.89
CA ASP A 345 -14.37 10.09 -10.06
C ASP A 345 -13.59 10.41 -11.35
N CYS A 346 -12.32 10.74 -11.20
CA CYS A 346 -11.39 11.06 -12.28
C CYS A 346 -10.10 10.25 -12.11
N LEU A 347 -9.40 10.00 -13.21
CA LEU A 347 -8.16 9.23 -13.24
C LEU A 347 -7.13 9.99 -14.08
N LEU A 348 -5.90 10.06 -13.62
CA LEU A 348 -4.76 10.54 -14.39
C LEU A 348 -3.93 9.34 -14.86
N SER A 349 -3.32 9.46 -16.03
CA SER A 349 -2.23 8.59 -16.47
C SER A 349 -1.07 9.40 -17.01
N SER A 350 0.14 8.90 -16.83
CA SER A 350 1.33 9.39 -17.51
C SER A 350 2.14 8.24 -18.09
N GLY A 351 2.93 8.54 -19.11
CA GLY A 351 3.70 7.53 -19.82
C GLY A 351 4.99 8.06 -20.44
N ASP A 352 5.60 7.21 -21.24
CA ASP A 352 6.90 7.43 -21.86
C ASP A 352 6.93 8.52 -22.94
N ASP A 353 5.76 8.91 -23.44
CA ASP A 353 5.58 10.02 -24.37
C ASP A 353 5.68 11.40 -23.71
N GLY A 354 5.91 11.47 -22.39
CA GLY A 354 6.05 12.71 -21.65
C GLY A 354 4.73 13.43 -21.40
N THR A 355 3.59 12.82 -21.73
CA THR A 355 2.27 13.44 -21.57
C THR A 355 1.56 12.97 -20.31
N VAL A 356 0.69 13.83 -19.78
CA VAL A 356 -0.27 13.48 -18.73
C VAL A 356 -1.67 13.56 -19.32
N ARG A 357 -2.43 12.48 -19.20
CA ARG A 357 -3.81 12.40 -19.69
C ARG A 357 -4.79 12.29 -18.55
N PHE A 358 -5.88 13.04 -18.66
CA PHE A 358 -6.94 13.09 -17.68
C PHE A 358 -8.20 12.41 -18.21
N TRP A 359 -8.68 11.43 -17.45
CA TRP A 359 -9.79 10.56 -17.78
C TRP A 359 -10.95 10.79 -16.82
N LYS A 360 -12.17 10.88 -17.35
CA LYS A 360 -13.39 11.04 -16.56
C LYS A 360 -14.43 10.00 -16.92
N ARG A 361 -15.11 9.47 -15.91
CA ARG A 361 -16.22 8.52 -16.11
C ARG A 361 -17.50 9.27 -16.53
N ALA A 362 -18.01 8.96 -17.71
CA ALA A 362 -19.28 9.45 -18.21
C ALA A 362 -20.48 8.75 -17.54
N ILE A 363 -21.68 9.32 -17.69
CA ILE A 363 -22.94 8.80 -17.10
C ILE A 363 -23.24 7.38 -17.59
N ASN A 364 -22.84 7.05 -18.82
CA ASN A 364 -22.99 5.70 -19.39
C ASN A 364 -21.94 4.70 -18.89
N GLY A 365 -21.09 5.08 -17.92
CA GLY A 365 -20.04 4.25 -17.34
C GLY A 365 -18.73 4.21 -18.13
N LYS A 366 -18.67 4.79 -19.33
CA LYS A 366 -17.44 4.81 -20.14
C LYS A 366 -16.44 5.83 -19.61
N TRP A 367 -15.15 5.50 -19.66
CA TRP A 367 -14.08 6.44 -19.39
C TRP A 367 -13.71 7.18 -20.67
N LEU A 368 -13.68 8.51 -20.60
CA LEU A 368 -13.37 9.39 -21.73
C LEU A 368 -12.17 10.26 -21.38
N GLU A 369 -11.30 10.47 -22.36
CA GLU A 369 -10.25 11.48 -22.31
C GLU A 369 -10.91 12.87 -22.26
N PHE A 370 -10.56 13.65 -21.25
CA PHE A 370 -11.14 14.98 -21.02
C PHE A 370 -10.11 16.08 -21.19
N ALA A 371 -8.84 15.84 -20.89
CA ALA A 371 -7.74 16.75 -21.16
C ALA A 371 -6.42 16.00 -21.36
N GLU A 372 -5.50 16.64 -22.08
CA GLU A 372 -4.12 16.22 -22.29
C GLU A 372 -3.22 17.42 -21.98
N THR A 373 -2.13 17.17 -21.27
CA THR A 373 -1.09 18.17 -20.96
C THR A 373 0.26 17.62 -21.34
N ASP A 374 1.02 18.38 -22.11
CA ASP A 374 2.40 18.07 -22.47
C ASP A 374 3.34 18.59 -21.36
N ASN A 375 4.34 17.79 -20.98
CA ASN A 375 5.43 18.26 -20.13
C ASN A 375 6.52 18.90 -21.01
N ASP A 376 6.31 20.14 -21.47
CA ASP A 376 7.33 20.93 -22.17
C ASP A 376 8.36 21.56 -21.21
#